data_AF-A0A0J7YPK5-F1
#
_entry.id   AF-A0A0J7YPK5-F1
#
_cell.length_a   1.000
_cell.length_b   1.000
_cell.length_c   1.000
_cell.angle_alpha   90.00
_cell.angle_beta   90.00
_cell.angle_gamma   90.00
#
_symmetry.space_group_name_H-M   'P 1'
#
loop_
_entity.id
_entity.type
_entity.pdbx_description
1 polymer ?
#
loop_
_entity_poly.entity_id
_entity_poly.type
_entity_poly.pdbx_seq_one_letter_code
_entity_poly.pdbx_strand_id
1 'polypeptide(L)'
;MSSQFTGPIKAQINIDQYYYPESLQTLFIINAPFVFRMLWGMIKPWLHPLTAARIQILGSDYLKQLQEVIDVDQIPRYHGGSCSCCPADKSLSDLASAKYQCFAQLRQELVASEGDQQQS
;
A
#
# COMPACT_ATOMS: atom_id res chain seq x y z
N MET A 1 -0.55 29.27 14.62
CA MET A 1 -1.68 28.45 14.14
C MET A 1 -1.19 27.04 13.88
N SER A 2 -1.22 26.09 14.84
CA SER A 2 -0.83 24.69 14.52
C SER A 2 -1.06 23.62 15.60
N SER A 3 -1.68 23.92 16.76
CA SER A 3 -1.76 22.91 17.85
C SER A 3 -3.00 22.01 17.82
N GLN A 4 -4.09 22.42 17.16
CA GLN A 4 -5.37 21.71 17.24
C GLN A 4 -5.43 20.45 16.35
N PHE A 5 -4.64 20.40 15.27
CA PHE A 5 -4.70 19.31 14.28
C PHE A 5 -3.58 18.27 14.41
N THR A 6 -2.44 18.66 14.98
CA THR A 6 -1.22 17.83 15.05
C THR A 6 -1.24 16.80 16.17
N GLY A 7 -2.00 17.05 17.24
CA GLY A 7 -2.15 16.14 18.39
C GLY A 7 -2.67 14.74 18.03
N PRO A 8 -3.87 14.61 17.43
CA PRO A 8 -4.44 13.31 17.11
C PRO A 8 -3.63 12.53 16.08
N ILE A 9 -3.08 13.21 15.07
CA ILE A 9 -2.22 12.59 14.04
C ILE A 9 -0.96 12.01 14.67
N LYS A 10 -0.34 12.74 15.59
CA LYS A 10 0.85 12.27 16.30
C LYS A 10 0.55 11.07 17.21
N ALA A 11 -0.61 11.06 17.86
CA ALA A 11 -1.02 9.93 18.70
C ALA A 11 -1.21 8.64 17.88
N GLN A 12 -1.87 8.73 16.73
CA GLN A 12 -2.06 7.59 15.83
C GLN A 12 -0.72 7.03 15.33
N ILE A 13 0.15 7.92 14.84
CA ILE A 13 1.48 7.56 14.35
C ILE A 13 2.33 6.90 15.47
N ASN A 14 2.18 7.32 16.72
CA ASN A 14 2.87 6.68 17.85
C ASN A 14 2.34 5.28 18.16
N ILE A 15 1.02 5.07 18.10
CA ILE A 15 0.41 3.75 18.32
C ILE A 15 0.91 2.77 17.25
N ASP A 16 0.85 3.17 15.98
CA ASP A 16 1.26 2.32 14.86
C ASP A 16 2.74 1.92 14.96
N GLN A 17 3.61 2.87 15.35
CA GLN A 17 5.05 2.60 15.52
C GLN A 17 5.38 1.77 16.76
N TYR A 18 4.62 1.89 17.85
CA TYR A 18 4.93 1.21 19.11
C TYR A 18 4.41 -0.23 19.16
N TYR A 19 3.22 -0.47 18.58
CA TYR A 19 2.59 -1.79 18.60
C TYR A 19 2.87 -2.63 17.35
N TYR A 20 3.18 -2.01 16.21
CA TYR A 20 3.42 -2.70 14.92
C TYR A 20 4.69 -2.23 14.20
N PRO A 21 5.88 -2.27 14.85
CA PRO A 21 7.11 -1.74 14.27
C PRO A 21 7.59 -2.46 12.99
N GLU A 22 7.17 -3.72 12.80
CA GLU A 22 7.66 -4.61 11.72
C GLU A 22 6.60 -4.95 10.66
N SER A 23 5.35 -4.48 10.83
CA SER A 23 4.27 -4.85 9.90
C SER A 23 4.31 -4.07 8.57
N LEU A 24 5.04 -2.96 8.52
CA LEU A 24 5.14 -2.10 7.34
C LEU A 24 6.47 -2.30 6.62
N GLN A 25 6.47 -3.12 5.56
CA GLN A 25 7.68 -3.43 4.80
C GLN A 25 8.16 -2.27 3.92
N THR A 26 7.26 -1.65 3.16
CA THR A 26 7.50 -0.46 2.33
C THR A 26 6.17 0.27 2.09
N LEU A 27 6.14 1.59 2.22
CA LEU A 27 4.99 2.43 1.90
C LEU A 27 5.31 3.31 0.69
N PHE A 28 4.52 3.20 -0.37
CA PHE A 28 4.66 4.01 -1.58
C PHE A 28 3.55 5.06 -1.66
N ILE A 29 3.95 6.32 -1.79
CA ILE A 29 3.03 7.43 -2.06
C ILE A 29 3.23 7.82 -3.52
N ILE A 30 2.28 7.44 -4.37
CA ILE A 30 2.32 7.64 -5.84
C ILE A 30 1.63 8.94 -6.24
N ASN A 31 1.98 9.45 -7.43
CA ASN A 31 1.44 10.70 -7.99
C ASN A 31 1.55 11.88 -7.00
N ALA A 32 2.62 11.90 -6.20
CA ALA A 32 2.80 12.92 -5.18
C ALA A 32 3.32 14.22 -5.84
N PRO A 33 2.58 15.34 -5.74
CA PRO A 33 3.05 16.61 -6.27
C PRO A 33 4.26 17.11 -5.47
N PHE A 34 5.06 18.00 -6.04
CA PHE A 34 6.27 18.53 -5.41
C PHE A 34 6.02 19.10 -3.99
N VAL A 35 4.86 19.72 -3.77
CA VAL A 35 4.42 20.24 -2.46
C VAL A 35 4.38 19.14 -1.40
N PHE A 36 4.02 17.91 -1.76
CA PHE A 36 3.98 16.78 -0.83
C PHE A 36 5.38 16.41 -0.34
N ARG A 37 6.41 16.51 -1.19
CA ARG A 37 7.81 16.29 -0.79
C ARG A 37 8.27 17.33 0.24
N MET A 38 7.82 18.58 0.10
CA MET A 38 8.12 19.63 1.08
C MET A 38 7.44 19.36 2.43
N LEU A 39 6.15 19.00 2.41
CA LEU A 39 5.41 18.63 3.63
C LEU A 39 6.03 17.40 4.31
N TRP A 40 6.47 16.42 3.52
CA TRP A 40 7.17 15.24 4.04
C TRP A 40 8.42 15.62 4.83
N GLY A 41 9.20 16.61 4.37
CA GLY A 41 10.35 17.12 5.11
C GLY A 41 10.01 17.64 6.51
N MET A 42 8.81 18.20 6.69
CA MET A 42 8.32 18.69 7.99
C MET A 42 7.78 17.58 8.89
N ILE A 43 7.24 16.51 8.31
CA ILE A 43 6.63 15.38 9.05
C ILE A 43 7.69 14.33 9.41
N LYS A 44 8.71 14.13 8.57
CA LYS A 44 9.81 13.19 8.77
C LYS A 44 10.44 13.22 10.18
N PRO A 45 10.73 14.39 10.81
CA PRO A 45 11.28 14.42 12.17
C PRO A 45 10.32 13.92 13.26
N TRP A 46 9.04 13.71 12.96
CA TRP A 46 8.06 13.16 13.90
C TRP A 46 7.94 11.63 13.81
N LEU A 47 8.55 11.02 12.79
CA LEU A 47 8.58 9.58 12.58
C LEU A 47 9.91 9.00 13.05
N HIS A 48 9.87 7.76 13.55
CA HIS A 48 11.05 6.98 13.84
C HIS A 48 11.86 6.75 12.54
N PRO A 49 13.20 6.78 12.58
CA PRO A 49 14.04 6.66 11.38
C PRO A 49 13.76 5.37 10.59
N LEU A 50 13.41 4.28 11.29
CA LEU A 50 13.02 3.03 10.65
C LEU A 50 11.76 3.20 9.79
N THR A 51 10.71 3.82 10.32
CA THR A 51 9.46 4.07 9.60
C THR A 51 9.65 5.10 8.48
N ALA A 52 10.45 6.14 8.70
CA ALA A 52 10.75 7.14 7.68
C ALA A 52 11.54 6.57 6.49
N ALA A 53 12.41 5.57 6.71
CA ALA A 53 13.16 4.90 5.65
C ALA A 53 12.27 3.99 4.78
N ARG A 54 11.13 3.54 5.30
CA ARG A 54 10.19 2.66 4.61
C ARG A 54 9.26 3.42 3.68
N ILE A 55 9.17 4.73 3.83
CA ILE A 55 8.22 5.59 3.11
C ILE A 55 8.92 6.20 1.89
N GLN A 56 8.45 5.82 0.70
CA GLN A 56 8.97 6.27 -0.58
C GLN A 56 7.93 7.13 -1.30
N ILE A 57 8.33 8.36 -1.65
CA ILE A 57 7.45 9.32 -2.32
C ILE A 57 7.82 9.35 -3.81
N LEU A 58 6.92 8.79 -4.61
CA LEU A 58 7.08 8.65 -6.05
C LEU A 58 6.34 9.76 -6.79
N GLY A 59 7.00 10.31 -7.80
CA GLY A 59 6.45 11.36 -8.67
C GLY A 59 5.65 10.78 -9.83
N SER A 60 5.87 11.33 -11.04
CA SER A 60 5.30 10.86 -12.30
C SER A 60 5.79 9.47 -12.71
N ASP A 61 7.07 9.18 -12.49
CA ASP A 61 7.72 7.92 -12.87
C ASP A 61 7.62 6.85 -11.77
N TYR A 62 6.44 6.71 -11.15
CA TYR A 62 6.23 5.81 -10.03
C TYR A 62 6.23 4.33 -10.45
N LEU A 63 5.78 4.03 -11.67
CA LEU A 63 5.59 2.66 -12.13
C LEU A 63 6.91 1.88 -12.22
N LYS A 64 8.00 2.54 -12.64
CA LYS A 64 9.35 1.95 -12.72
C LYS A 64 9.91 1.54 -11.36
N GLN A 65 9.63 2.31 -10.31
CA GLN A 65 10.09 1.98 -8.95
C GLN A 65 9.15 0.98 -8.28
N LEU A 66 7.87 0.99 -8.64
CA LEU A 66 6.89 0.05 -8.12
C LEU A 66 7.11 -1.37 -8.65
N GLN A 67 7.44 -1.51 -9.93
CA GLN A 67 7.73 -2.80 -10.58
C GLN A 67 8.99 -3.50 -10.06
N GLU A 68 9.89 -2.78 -9.37
CA GLU A 68 11.08 -3.38 -8.74
C GLU A 68 10.72 -4.17 -7.48
N VAL A 69 9.59 -3.85 -6.86
CA VAL A 69 9.15 -4.44 -5.59
C VAL A 69 7.90 -5.30 -5.76
N ILE A 70 7.07 -5.01 -6.76
CA ILE A 70 5.78 -5.67 -7.01
C ILE A 70 5.68 -6.05 -8.48
N ASP A 71 5.37 -7.30 -8.79
CA ASP A 71 5.15 -7.74 -10.17
C ASP A 71 4.01 -6.97 -10.86
N VAL A 72 4.19 -6.66 -12.15
CA VAL A 72 3.23 -5.87 -12.95
C VAL A 72 1.84 -6.52 -12.97
N ASP A 73 1.79 -7.85 -12.90
CA ASP A 73 0.55 -8.64 -12.85
C ASP A 73 -0.22 -8.48 -11.54
N GLN A 74 0.40 -7.98 -10.47
CA GLN A 74 -0.26 -7.69 -9.19
C GLN A 74 -0.71 -6.21 -9.10
N ILE A 75 -0.21 -5.36 -10.01
CA ILE A 75 -0.55 -3.94 -10.03
C ILE A 75 -1.86 -3.74 -10.82
N PRO A 76 -2.85 -3.03 -10.26
CA PRO A 76 -4.10 -2.75 -10.97
C PRO A 76 -3.88 -1.94 -12.25
N ARG A 77 -4.72 -2.19 -13.27
CA ARG A 77 -4.68 -1.47 -14.56
C ARG A 77 -4.79 0.05 -14.43
N TYR A 78 -5.56 0.55 -13.47
CA TYR A 78 -5.70 1.99 -13.23
C TYR A 78 -4.42 2.66 -12.68
N HIS A 79 -3.46 1.86 -12.18
CA HIS A 79 -2.13 2.30 -11.81
C HIS A 79 -1.07 1.97 -12.88
N GLY A 80 -1.47 1.43 -14.03
CA GLY A 80 -0.60 1.08 -15.16
C GLY A 80 -0.06 -0.34 -15.16
N GLY A 81 -0.55 -1.21 -14.26
CA GLY A 81 -0.20 -2.64 -14.26
C GLY A 81 -1.08 -3.49 -15.18
N SER A 82 -0.89 -4.81 -15.14
CA SER A 82 -1.61 -5.78 -15.97
C SER A 82 -2.72 -6.54 -15.24
N CYS A 83 -2.89 -6.39 -13.90
CA CYS A 83 -3.85 -7.19 -13.15
C CYS A 83 -5.28 -7.00 -13.67
N SER A 84 -5.87 -8.07 -14.22
CA SER A 84 -7.29 -8.16 -14.56
C SER A 84 -8.19 -8.44 -13.35
N CYS A 85 -7.58 -8.73 -12.20
CA CYS A 85 -8.22 -9.12 -10.96
C CYS A 85 -8.98 -8.00 -10.24
N CYS A 86 -8.60 -6.75 -10.51
CA CYS A 86 -9.13 -5.56 -9.84
C CYS A 86 -9.96 -4.73 -10.81
N PRO A 87 -11.29 -4.60 -10.63
CA PRO A 87 -12.11 -3.77 -11.49
C PRO A 87 -11.70 -2.31 -11.34
N ALA A 88 -11.19 -1.76 -12.44
CA ALA A 88 -10.85 -0.36 -12.57
C ALA A 88 -12.09 0.41 -13.00
N ASP A 89 -12.88 0.93 -12.04
CA ASP A 89 -13.82 2.07 -12.20
C ASP A 89 -14.97 2.16 -11.18
N LYS A 90 -15.11 1.25 -10.21
CA LYS A 90 -16.33 1.24 -9.37
C LYS A 90 -16.18 1.90 -8.00
N SER A 91 -17.31 2.42 -7.50
CA SER A 91 -17.44 3.11 -6.21
C SER A 91 -16.88 2.27 -5.06
N LEU A 92 -16.49 2.91 -3.94
CA LEU A 92 -15.86 2.22 -2.78
C LEU A 92 -16.65 0.99 -2.27
N SER A 93 -17.99 0.98 -2.41
CA SER A 93 -18.85 -0.16 -2.09
C SER A 93 -18.73 -1.34 -3.07
N ASP A 94 -18.52 -1.04 -4.35
CA ASP A 94 -18.31 -2.04 -5.38
C ASP A 94 -16.89 -2.60 -5.34
N LEU A 95 -15.91 -1.77 -4.97
CA LEU A 95 -14.51 -2.15 -4.81
C LEU A 95 -14.34 -3.15 -3.64
N ALA A 96 -15.08 -2.97 -2.54
CA ALA A 96 -15.09 -3.93 -1.43
C ALA A 96 -15.56 -5.30 -1.91
N SER A 97 -16.72 -5.34 -2.57
CA SER A 97 -17.35 -6.59 -3.06
C SER A 97 -16.47 -7.32 -4.07
N ALA A 98 -15.88 -6.61 -5.03
CA ALA A 98 -15.01 -7.20 -6.04
C ALA A 98 -13.65 -7.66 -5.46
N LYS A 99 -13.09 -6.91 -4.50
CA LYS A 99 -11.88 -7.32 -3.78
C LYS A 99 -12.12 -8.62 -3.03
N TYR A 100 -13.23 -8.76 -2.30
CA TYR A 100 -13.59 -10.01 -1.62
C TYR A 100 -13.77 -11.19 -2.60
N GLN A 101 -14.35 -10.96 -3.77
CA GLN A 101 -14.54 -12.00 -4.78
C GLN A 101 -13.21 -12.48 -5.37
N CYS A 102 -12.31 -11.56 -5.74
CA CYS A 102 -10.98 -11.92 -6.23
C CYS A 102 -10.16 -12.68 -5.17
N PHE A 103 -10.13 -12.20 -3.93
CA PHE A 103 -9.43 -12.88 -2.84
C PHE A 103 -10.06 -14.25 -2.51
N ALA A 104 -11.39 -14.39 -2.60
CA ALA A 104 -12.05 -15.68 -2.45
C ALA A 104 -11.66 -16.67 -3.55
N GLN A 105 -11.48 -16.19 -4.79
CA GLN A 105 -11.10 -17.01 -5.93
C GLN A 105 -9.64 -17.45 -5.86
N LEU A 106 -8.71 -16.52 -5.57
CA LEU A 106 -7.29 -16.84 -5.31
C LEU A 106 -7.13 -17.82 -4.15
N ARG A 107 -7.94 -17.68 -3.10
CA ARG A 107 -7.93 -18.62 -1.97
C ARG A 107 -8.41 -20.02 -2.39
N GLN A 108 -9.39 -20.11 -3.28
CA GLN A 108 -9.84 -21.40 -3.82
C GLN A 108 -8.78 -22.03 -4.74
N GLU A 109 -8.08 -21.25 -5.56
CA GLU A 109 -6.99 -21.75 -6.40
C GLU A 109 -5.78 -22.21 -5.58
N LEU A 110 -5.41 -21.47 -4.52
CA LEU A 110 -4.35 -21.89 -3.60
C LEU A 110 -4.73 -23.18 -2.87
N VAL A 111 -5.97 -23.30 -2.38
CA VAL A 111 -6.49 -24.54 -1.76
C VAL A 111 -6.56 -25.69 -2.76
N ALA A 112 -6.85 -25.43 -4.04
CA ALA A 112 -6.81 -26.44 -5.10
C ALA A 112 -5.37 -26.90 -5.40
N SER A 113 -4.39 -25.99 -5.35
CA SER A 113 -2.97 -26.31 -5.54
C SER A 113 -2.35 -27.09 -4.37
N GLU A 114 -2.86 -26.90 -3.14
CA GLU A 114 -2.45 -27.68 -1.96
C GLU A 114 -2.97 -29.13 -2.01
N GLY A 115 -4.02 -29.42 -2.79
CA GLY A 115 -4.60 -30.76 -2.91
C GLY A 115 -3.78 -31.78 -3.71
N ASP A 116 -2.84 -31.33 -4.55
CA ASP A 116 -2.05 -32.22 -5.42
C ASP A 116 -0.74 -32.70 -4.78
N GLN A 117 -0.27 -32.10 -3.68
CA GLN A 117 0.99 -32.53 -3.02
C GLN A 117 0.83 -33.65 -2.00
N GLN A 118 -0.40 -34.11 -1.69
CA GLN A 118 -0.63 -35.13 -0.66
C GLN A 118 -0.96 -36.53 -1.20
N GLN A 119 -0.65 -36.81 -2.47
CA GLN A 119 -0.80 -38.14 -3.06
C GLN A 119 0.42 -38.52 -3.93
N SER A 120 1.58 -38.70 -3.29
CA SER A 120 2.69 -39.53 -3.81
C SER A 120 3.51 -40.10 -2.67
#